data_AF-A0A975J216-F1
#
_entry.id   AF-A0A975J216-F1
#
_cell.length_a   1.000
_cell.length_b   1.000
_cell.length_c   1.000
_cell.angle_alpha   90.00
_cell.angle_beta   90.00
_cell.angle_gamma   90.00
#
_symmetry.space_group_name_H-M   'P 1'
#
loop_
_entity.id
_entity.type
_entity.pdbx_description
1 polymer ?
#
loop_
_entity_poly.entity_id
_entity_poly.type
_entity_poly.pdbx_seq_one_letter_code
_entity_poly.pdbx_strand_id
1 'polypeptide(L)'
;MARDPEQVRLKVVDDMTAKPGEVVRLKPSGTDFPRAEPPSSQPPGRVLLHSASPAATPLPVPEKLEVPRTSERRTHDPGIDSLIEDTTVVAKPLEETWNDRERARRPTPWGWFALFGLICGGAVVWSLVHLSSNSTKPETARDESVARLEQDARENAAAEVRVDRITDTARSFVAAASIDQMLPLVRQPERVRPLMEGWYARHPLTRGRFKSLSTFRPITLGDRASFWQVGCLLADETTRELIIEELPDGKMAVDWETSVIYQPMDWNDYTRDRPTGSFDFRVILQSDVFFSHEFSDSTRWSNFRLSTLGGEDPLYGYCQRDSETERYLQNLISRNRGRPVALVIRISTPPDLKSPRGVVIEKVMSEHWVYLTPPDA
;
A
#
# COMPACT_ATOMS: atom_id res chain seq x y z
N MET A 1 34.29 10.13 -1.71
CA MET A 1 33.59 9.85 -0.44
C MET A 1 32.13 10.22 -0.64
N ALA A 2 31.27 9.21 -0.62
CA ALA A 2 29.85 9.31 -0.90
C ALA A 2 29.11 9.93 0.30
N ARG A 3 28.17 10.85 0.03
CA ARG A 3 27.16 11.30 0.99
C ARG A 3 25.90 10.49 0.74
N ASP A 4 25.44 9.85 1.80
CA ASP A 4 24.24 9.05 1.92
C ASP A 4 22.98 9.94 1.78
N PRO A 5 21.96 9.58 0.98
CA PRO A 5 20.70 10.32 0.94
C PRO A 5 19.78 9.85 2.08
N GLU A 6 19.57 10.73 3.05
CA GLU A 6 18.67 10.56 4.19
C GLU A 6 17.21 10.40 3.71
N GLN A 7 16.62 9.24 3.99
CA GLN A 7 15.21 8.94 3.70
C GLN A 7 14.27 9.80 4.55
N VAL A 8 13.48 10.64 3.89
CA VAL A 8 12.35 11.34 4.50
C VAL A 8 11.24 10.32 4.83
N ARG A 9 11.10 9.97 6.11
CA ARG A 9 9.94 9.20 6.61
C ARG A 9 8.76 10.14 6.84
N LEU A 10 7.72 10.00 6.01
CA LEU A 10 6.42 10.63 6.25
C LEU A 10 5.75 10.00 7.48
N LYS A 11 5.35 10.83 8.44
CA LYS A 11 4.54 10.43 9.60
C LYS A 11 3.14 10.05 9.12
N VAL A 12 2.74 8.80 9.38
CA VAL A 12 1.35 8.36 9.30
C VAL A 12 0.58 9.11 10.41
N VAL A 13 -0.45 9.84 10.02
CA VAL A 13 -1.42 10.43 10.95
C VAL A 13 -2.34 9.30 11.42
N ASP A 14 -2.30 9.00 12.71
CA ASP A 14 -3.19 8.05 13.36
C ASP A 14 -4.64 8.49 13.18
N ASP A 15 -5.41 7.61 12.55
CA ASP A 15 -6.86 7.69 12.42
C ASP A 15 -7.47 7.38 13.80
N MET A 16 -7.82 8.43 14.53
CA MET A 16 -8.56 8.31 15.79
C MET A 16 -9.94 7.75 15.51
N THR A 17 -10.12 6.47 15.82
CA THR A 17 -11.41 5.79 15.90
C THR A 17 -12.37 6.52 16.83
N ALA A 18 -13.25 7.35 16.26
CA ALA A 18 -14.41 7.88 16.95
C ALA A 18 -15.47 6.78 17.06
N LYS A 19 -15.76 6.34 18.29
CA LYS A 19 -16.89 5.47 18.60
C LYS A 19 -18.20 6.17 18.21
N PRO A 20 -19.13 5.51 17.49
CA PRO A 20 -20.41 6.14 17.17
C PRO A 20 -21.25 6.32 18.44
N GLY A 21 -21.61 7.57 18.71
CA GLY A 21 -22.51 7.95 19.80
C GLY A 21 -23.92 7.42 19.57
N GLU A 22 -24.52 6.98 20.68
CA GLU A 22 -25.89 6.49 20.80
C GLU A 22 -26.92 7.55 20.35
N VAL A 23 -27.65 7.26 19.27
CA VAL A 23 -28.70 8.14 18.75
C VAL A 23 -30.00 7.86 19.51
N VAL A 24 -30.32 8.72 20.48
CA VAL A 24 -31.62 8.71 21.18
C VAL A 24 -32.69 9.27 20.25
N ARG A 25 -33.51 8.40 19.66
CA ARG A 25 -34.73 8.80 18.92
C ARG A 25 -35.86 9.13 19.89
N LEU A 26 -36.27 10.39 19.91
CA LEU A 26 -37.51 10.84 20.55
C LEU A 26 -38.72 10.32 19.76
N LYS A 27 -39.62 9.57 20.43
CA LYS A 27 -40.90 9.13 19.89
C LYS A 27 -41.94 10.26 19.99
N PRO A 28 -42.74 10.53 18.95
CA PRO A 28 -43.99 11.25 19.10
C PRO A 28 -45.10 10.31 19.56
N SER A 29 -45.87 10.83 20.51
CA SER A 29 -47.04 10.29 21.18
C SER A 29 -48.27 10.17 20.25
N GLY A 30 -48.90 8.99 20.27
CA GLY A 30 -50.36 8.80 20.39
C GLY A 30 -51.30 9.25 19.27
N THR A 31 -51.90 8.27 18.58
CA THR A 31 -53.37 8.16 18.38
C THR A 31 -53.72 6.78 17.82
N ASP A 32 -54.44 5.98 18.62
CA ASP A 32 -55.14 4.72 18.28
C ASP A 32 -56.40 5.05 17.44
N PHE A 33 -56.95 4.20 16.54
CA PHE A 33 -57.68 2.92 16.70
C PHE A 33 -58.11 2.41 15.28
N PRO A 34 -58.82 1.28 15.07
CA PRO A 34 -58.59 -0.11 15.49
C PRO A 34 -58.65 -1.15 14.32
N ARG A 35 -58.31 -2.38 14.70
CA ARG A 35 -58.14 -3.69 14.03
C ARG A 35 -59.34 -4.26 13.22
N ALA A 36 -59.02 -5.01 12.15
CA ALA A 36 -59.79 -6.20 11.71
C ALA A 36 -58.89 -7.21 10.95
N GLU A 37 -58.89 -8.47 11.39
CA GLU A 37 -58.29 -9.71 10.82
C GLU A 37 -59.13 -10.88 11.41
N PRO A 38 -59.04 -12.16 10.95
CA PRO A 38 -58.91 -12.77 9.62
C PRO A 38 -59.91 -13.96 9.44
N PRO A 39 -59.71 -14.94 8.52
CA PRO A 39 -59.10 -16.22 8.94
C PRO A 39 -58.18 -16.88 7.86
N SER A 40 -57.00 -17.39 8.24
CA SER A 40 -56.65 -18.80 8.61
C SER A 40 -56.56 -19.83 7.45
N SER A 41 -55.35 -20.35 7.22
CA SER A 41 -55.09 -21.80 7.20
C SER A 41 -53.59 -22.09 7.45
N GLN A 42 -53.32 -23.07 8.31
CA GLN A 42 -52.02 -23.42 8.93
C GLN A 42 -51.86 -24.98 8.94
N PRO A 43 -50.83 -25.60 9.57
CA PRO A 43 -49.72 -26.40 8.99
C PRO A 43 -49.80 -27.93 9.34
N PRO A 44 -48.69 -28.72 9.28
CA PRO A 44 -47.87 -29.06 10.49
C PRO A 44 -46.35 -29.32 10.20
N GLY A 45 -45.39 -29.54 11.10
CA GLY A 45 -45.26 -29.71 12.58
C GLY A 45 -43.75 -29.89 12.95
N ARG A 46 -43.20 -29.26 14.00
CA ARG A 46 -42.93 -29.68 15.42
C ARG A 46 -41.94 -30.87 15.61
N VAL A 47 -40.72 -30.69 16.15
CA VAL A 47 -40.23 -30.50 17.57
C VAL A 47 -39.93 -31.82 18.30
N LEU A 48 -38.73 -31.92 18.91
CA LEU A 48 -38.55 -32.39 20.30
C LEU A 48 -37.21 -31.89 20.92
N LEU A 49 -37.34 -31.27 22.10
CA LEU A 49 -36.31 -30.94 23.09
C LEU A 49 -36.11 -32.14 24.02
N HIS A 50 -34.90 -32.31 24.57
CA HIS A 50 -34.72 -32.77 25.96
C HIS A 50 -33.47 -32.15 26.59
N SER A 51 -33.66 -31.76 27.86
CA SER A 51 -32.77 -31.12 28.82
C SER A 51 -31.93 -32.12 29.62
N ALA A 52 -30.76 -31.71 30.13
CA ALA A 52 -30.41 -31.75 31.57
C ALA A 52 -28.91 -31.42 31.82
N SER A 53 -28.65 -30.65 32.88
CA SER A 53 -27.35 -30.47 33.57
C SER A 53 -27.35 -31.32 34.85
N PRO A 54 -26.20 -31.77 35.39
CA PRO A 54 -25.75 -31.17 36.68
C PRO A 54 -24.23 -31.16 36.99
N ALA A 55 -23.84 -30.16 37.82
CA ALA A 55 -22.95 -30.14 39.01
C ALA A 55 -21.39 -30.39 38.98
N ALA A 56 -20.66 -29.35 39.48
CA ALA A 56 -19.54 -29.26 40.48
C ALA A 56 -18.43 -30.35 40.54
N THR A 57 -17.09 -30.15 40.73
CA THR A 57 -16.25 -29.23 41.56
C THR A 57 -14.73 -29.36 41.12
N PRO A 58 -13.63 -28.91 41.82
CA PRO A 58 -12.63 -27.94 41.29
C PRO A 58 -11.11 -28.36 41.26
N LEU A 59 -10.28 -27.54 40.58
CA LEU A 59 -8.80 -27.25 40.70
C LEU A 59 -7.76 -28.42 40.63
N PRO A 60 -6.56 -28.21 40.01
CA PRO A 60 -5.44 -27.54 40.71
C PRO A 60 -4.58 -26.57 39.87
N VAL A 61 -3.91 -25.69 40.61
CA VAL A 61 -2.87 -24.72 40.23
C VAL A 61 -1.56 -25.43 39.89
N PRO A 62 -0.72 -24.85 39.00
CA PRO A 62 0.69 -24.63 39.34
C PRO A 62 1.11 -23.20 38.97
N GLU A 63 1.64 -22.40 39.89
CA GLU A 63 3.03 -22.40 40.37
C GLU A 63 3.82 -21.24 39.74
N LYS A 64 3.69 -20.11 40.43
CA LYS A 64 4.72 -19.12 40.77
C LYS A 64 6.04 -19.20 39.98
N LEU A 65 6.31 -18.15 39.19
CA LEU A 65 7.67 -17.73 38.87
C LEU A 65 7.79 -16.22 39.12
N GLU A 66 8.83 -15.91 39.87
CA GLU A 66 8.99 -14.74 40.71
C GLU A 66 9.47 -13.51 39.93
N VAL A 67 8.90 -12.35 40.24
CA VAL A 67 9.37 -11.04 39.79
C VAL A 67 10.18 -10.41 40.93
N PRO A 68 11.47 -10.05 40.73
CA PRO A 68 12.25 -9.39 41.77
C PRO A 68 11.78 -7.94 41.97
N ARG A 69 11.39 -7.61 43.20
CA ARG A 69 11.22 -6.24 43.70
C ARG A 69 12.52 -5.80 44.39
N THR A 70 13.15 -4.73 43.92
CA THR A 70 14.07 -3.92 44.75
C THR A 70 13.90 -2.45 44.42
N SER A 71 13.03 -1.76 45.16
CA SER A 71 13.18 -0.33 45.43
C SER A 71 12.41 0.00 46.70
N GLU A 72 13.10 -0.07 47.83
CA GLU A 72 12.64 0.48 49.10
C GLU A 72 13.76 1.35 49.66
N ARG A 73 13.36 2.50 50.24
CA ARG A 73 14.13 3.45 51.06
C ARG A 73 14.91 4.54 50.29
N ARG A 74 14.81 5.83 50.62
CA ARG A 74 14.36 6.48 51.88
C ARG A 74 13.94 7.93 51.59
N THR A 75 12.74 8.28 52.05
CA THR A 75 12.33 9.65 52.36
C THR A 75 12.89 10.00 53.74
N HIS A 76 13.64 11.08 53.87
CA HIS A 76 13.91 11.72 55.17
C HIS A 76 14.26 13.20 54.92
N ASP A 77 13.27 14.08 55.06
CA ASP A 77 13.49 15.51 55.28
C ASP A 77 13.74 15.72 56.77
N PRO A 78 14.89 16.25 57.21
CA PRO A 78 15.04 16.76 58.57
C PRO A 78 14.49 18.20 58.65
N GLY A 79 13.44 18.35 59.46
CA GLY A 79 12.87 19.64 59.85
C GLY A 79 13.82 20.50 60.70
N ILE A 80 13.53 21.80 60.71
CA ILE A 80 14.40 22.91 61.16
C ILE A 80 14.59 22.95 62.70
N ASP A 81 13.97 22.06 63.46
CA ASP A 81 14.02 22.06 64.94
C ASP A 81 15.24 21.34 65.55
N SER A 82 16.27 20.99 64.76
CA SER A 82 17.50 20.33 65.25
C SER A 82 18.72 21.26 65.35
N LEU A 83 18.53 22.58 65.24
CA LEU A 83 19.59 23.59 65.27
C LEU A 83 19.60 24.51 66.49
N ILE A 84 18.74 24.28 67.48
CA ILE A 84 18.68 25.11 68.70
C ILE A 84 18.51 24.15 69.88
N GLU A 85 19.36 24.29 70.90
CA GLU A 85 19.39 23.50 72.16
C GLU A 85 20.22 22.20 72.13
N ASP A 86 21.55 22.34 72.12
CA ASP A 86 22.28 22.02 73.36
C ASP A 86 23.58 22.84 73.43
N THR A 87 23.51 23.93 74.18
CA THR A 87 24.66 24.72 74.59
C THR A 87 24.98 24.29 76.00
N THR A 88 26.18 23.74 76.25
CA THR A 88 27.04 24.15 77.38
C THR A 88 28.33 23.33 77.48
N VAL A 89 29.35 24.01 78.02
CA VAL A 89 30.56 23.50 78.68
C VAL A 89 31.90 23.57 77.90
N VAL A 90 32.48 24.78 77.99
CA VAL A 90 33.87 25.14 78.36
C VAL A 90 35.04 24.89 77.37
N ALA A 91 35.70 26.01 77.06
CA ALA A 91 36.86 26.19 76.18
C ALA A 91 38.22 25.72 76.74
N LYS A 92 39.15 25.37 75.83
CA LYS A 92 40.55 25.83 75.80
C LYS A 92 41.00 26.00 74.33
N PRO A 93 41.92 26.95 74.03
CA PRO A 93 41.87 27.77 72.82
C PRO A 93 42.61 27.17 71.60
N LEU A 94 41.99 27.37 70.44
CA LEU A 94 42.41 26.93 69.09
C LEU A 94 43.58 27.76 68.50
N GLU A 95 44.17 28.68 69.26
CA GLU A 95 45.06 29.70 68.70
C GLU A 95 46.53 29.24 68.54
N GLU A 96 46.94 28.14 69.19
CA GLU A 96 48.34 27.66 69.14
C GLU A 96 48.66 26.71 67.97
N THR A 97 47.68 26.19 67.22
CA THR A 97 47.93 25.22 66.14
C THR A 97 47.98 25.83 64.74
N TRP A 98 47.73 27.14 64.61
CA TRP A 98 47.68 27.81 63.30
C TRP A 98 49.02 28.36 62.81
N ASN A 99 50.02 28.50 63.69
CA ASN A 99 51.27 29.20 63.35
C ASN A 99 52.33 28.32 62.63
N ASP A 100 52.13 27.01 62.55
CA ASP A 100 53.16 26.07 62.04
C ASP A 100 52.95 25.57 60.60
N ARG A 101 52.08 26.21 59.80
CA ARG A 101 52.01 25.97 58.35
C ARG A 101 52.36 27.21 57.55
N GLU A 102 53.60 27.64 57.72
CA GLU A 102 54.24 28.59 56.82
C GLU A 102 54.30 28.05 55.37
N ARG A 103 53.83 28.90 54.45
CA ARG A 103 54.43 29.24 53.14
C ARG A 103 54.80 28.08 52.20
N ALA A 104 53.82 27.63 51.42
CA ALA A 104 54.05 27.20 50.05
C ALA A 104 53.26 28.09 49.09
N ARG A 105 53.90 29.15 48.55
CA ARG A 105 53.33 29.96 47.46
C ARG A 105 53.20 29.05 46.22
N ARG A 106 52.01 28.54 45.93
CA ARG A 106 51.72 27.90 44.65
C ARG A 106 51.65 28.98 43.57
N PRO A 107 52.35 28.86 42.43
CA PRO A 107 52.21 29.83 41.35
C PRO A 107 50.76 29.80 40.83
N THR A 108 50.14 30.97 40.71
CA THR A 108 48.79 31.12 40.16
C THR A 108 48.74 30.43 38.79
N PRO A 109 47.78 29.54 38.50
CA PRO A 109 47.80 28.77 37.28
C PRO A 109 47.22 29.62 36.14
N TRP A 110 48.04 30.55 35.63
CA TRP A 110 47.70 31.48 34.53
C TRP A 110 47.12 30.79 33.28
N GLY A 111 47.42 29.50 33.09
CA GLY A 111 46.86 28.69 32.01
C GLY A 111 45.33 28.63 31.99
N TRP A 112 44.66 28.61 33.15
CA TRP A 112 43.20 28.59 33.19
C TRP A 112 42.59 29.93 32.74
N PHE A 113 43.20 31.05 33.12
CA PHE A 113 42.74 32.38 32.68
C PHE A 113 42.96 32.60 31.18
N ALA A 114 44.06 32.08 30.62
CA ALA A 114 44.28 32.09 29.17
C ALA A 114 43.23 31.24 28.43
N LEU A 115 42.89 30.06 28.95
CA LEU A 115 41.85 29.19 28.39
C LEU A 115 40.47 29.87 28.41
N PHE A 116 40.07 30.44 29.55
CA PHE A 116 38.81 31.17 29.65
C PHE A 116 38.79 32.40 28.75
N GLY A 117 39.90 33.14 28.64
CA GLY A 117 40.02 34.27 27.73
C GLY A 117 39.84 33.87 26.26
N LEU A 118 40.39 32.72 25.86
CA LEU A 118 40.28 32.22 24.47
C LEU A 118 38.87 31.72 24.16
N ILE A 119 38.21 31.03 25.10
CA ILE A 119 36.81 30.60 24.97
C ILE A 119 35.88 31.81 24.89
N CYS A 120 36.04 32.80 25.78
CA CYS A 120 35.24 34.01 25.76
C CYS A 120 35.50 34.84 24.50
N GLY A 121 36.75 34.98 24.08
CA GLY A 121 37.12 35.65 22.83
C GLY A 121 36.53 34.95 21.61
N GLY A 122 36.60 33.62 21.57
CA GLY A 122 35.96 32.80 20.54
C GLY A 122 34.45 32.97 20.50
N ALA A 123 33.79 32.99 21.66
CA ALA A 123 32.34 33.22 21.76
C ALA A 123 31.93 34.63 21.32
N VAL A 124 32.74 35.66 21.63
CA VAL A 124 32.49 37.05 21.20
C VAL A 124 32.68 37.20 19.69
N VAL A 125 33.77 36.65 19.14
CA VAL A 125 34.01 36.66 17.67
C VAL A 125 32.91 35.88 16.96
N TRP A 126 32.56 34.70 17.47
CA TRP A 126 31.45 33.90 16.93
C TRP A 126 30.12 34.65 17.00
N SER A 127 29.83 35.34 18.10
CA SER A 127 28.61 36.14 18.28
C SER A 127 28.54 37.33 17.32
N LEU A 128 29.65 38.06 17.09
CA LEU A 128 29.70 39.18 16.15
C LEU A 128 29.56 38.72 14.69
N VAL A 129 30.19 37.59 14.33
CA VAL A 129 29.99 36.95 13.03
C VAL A 129 28.55 36.42 12.90
N HIS A 130 27.96 35.93 13.97
CA HIS A 130 26.57 35.46 13.99
C HIS A 130 25.55 36.61 13.90
N LEU A 131 25.82 37.78 14.51
CA LEU A 131 24.96 38.96 14.41
C LEU A 131 25.02 39.60 13.02
N SER A 132 26.21 39.67 12.41
CA SER A 132 26.37 40.21 11.05
C SER A 132 25.85 39.27 9.96
N SER A 133 25.89 37.95 10.17
CA SER A 133 25.26 36.97 9.26
C SER A 133 23.75 36.80 9.50
N ASN A 134 23.23 37.24 10.65
CA ASN A 134 21.80 37.17 10.98
C ASN A 134 20.93 38.17 10.20
N SER A 135 21.49 39.18 9.53
CA SER A 135 20.73 40.02 8.59
C SER A 135 20.53 39.33 7.23
N THR A 136 21.48 38.52 6.78
CA THR A 136 21.41 37.75 5.52
C THR A 136 20.61 36.45 5.64
N LYS A 137 20.65 35.75 6.77
CA LYS A 137 19.88 34.50 7.00
C LYS A 137 18.35 34.62 6.82
N PRO A 138 17.66 35.68 7.29
CA PRO A 138 16.22 35.82 7.10
C PRO A 138 15.86 36.10 5.64
N GLU A 139 16.71 36.79 4.89
CA GLU A 139 16.50 37.00 3.45
C GLU A 139 16.69 35.70 2.69
N THR A 140 17.78 34.96 2.91
CA THR A 140 17.98 33.66 2.25
C THR A 140 16.92 32.63 2.63
N ALA A 141 16.47 32.60 3.89
CA ALA A 141 15.40 31.70 4.33
C ALA A 141 14.03 32.09 3.74
N ARG A 142 13.79 33.40 3.55
CA ARG A 142 12.61 33.89 2.83
C ARG A 142 12.67 33.52 1.36
N ASP A 143 13.80 33.74 0.70
CA ASP A 143 14.00 33.40 -0.71
C ASP A 143 13.86 31.90 -0.96
N GLU A 144 14.42 31.04 -0.09
CA GLU A 144 14.20 29.59 -0.15
C GLU A 144 12.73 29.22 0.06
N SER A 145 12.03 29.89 0.98
CA SER A 145 10.60 29.63 1.21
C SER A 145 9.74 30.06 0.03
N VAL A 146 10.05 31.19 -0.61
CA VAL A 146 9.37 31.69 -1.81
C VAL A 146 9.64 30.76 -2.99
N ALA A 147 10.89 30.32 -3.17
CA ALA A 147 11.24 29.36 -4.22
C ALA A 147 10.52 28.02 -4.06
N ARG A 148 10.36 27.51 -2.83
CA ARG A 148 9.55 26.30 -2.55
C ARG A 148 8.08 26.52 -2.86
N LEU A 149 7.49 27.64 -2.43
CA LEU A 149 6.10 27.96 -2.72
C LEU A 149 5.84 28.10 -4.23
N GLU A 150 6.77 28.71 -4.96
CA GLU A 150 6.69 28.78 -6.42
C GLU A 150 6.80 27.41 -7.07
N GLN A 151 7.68 26.54 -6.56
CA GLN A 151 7.80 25.16 -7.04
C GLN A 151 6.52 24.38 -6.76
N ASP A 152 5.99 24.42 -5.54
CA ASP A 152 4.74 23.77 -5.15
C ASP A 152 3.57 24.28 -6.02
N ALA A 153 3.51 25.59 -6.28
CA ALA A 153 2.50 26.16 -7.15
C ALA A 153 2.61 25.66 -8.59
N ARG A 154 3.83 25.53 -9.13
CA ARG A 154 4.07 24.97 -10.48
C ARG A 154 3.73 23.48 -10.53
N GLU A 155 4.09 22.72 -9.51
CA GLU A 155 3.78 21.29 -9.41
C GLU A 155 2.26 21.06 -9.30
N ASN A 156 1.57 21.85 -8.50
CA ASN A 156 0.11 21.81 -8.37
C ASN A 156 -0.57 22.18 -9.69
N ALA A 157 -0.15 23.27 -10.36
CA ALA A 157 -0.70 23.64 -11.66
C ALA A 157 -0.46 22.55 -12.72
N ALA A 158 0.72 21.92 -12.73
CA ALA A 158 1.02 20.81 -13.62
C ALA A 158 0.18 19.56 -13.28
N ALA A 159 -0.12 19.31 -12.00
CA ALA A 159 -0.98 18.23 -11.56
C ALA A 159 -2.44 18.45 -11.98
N GLU A 160 -2.97 19.66 -11.84
CA GLU A 160 -4.32 20.03 -12.28
C GLU A 160 -4.49 19.81 -13.79
N VAL A 161 -3.58 20.35 -14.60
CA VAL A 161 -3.59 20.14 -16.06
C VAL A 161 -3.50 18.66 -16.43
N ARG A 162 -2.78 17.86 -15.63
CA ARG A 162 -2.69 16.41 -15.86
C ARG A 162 -4.01 15.70 -15.54
N VAL A 163 -4.65 16.05 -14.43
CA VAL A 163 -5.97 15.52 -14.05
C VAL A 163 -7.01 15.82 -15.13
N ASP A 164 -7.01 17.04 -15.66
CA ASP A 164 -7.92 17.45 -16.73
C ASP A 164 -7.69 16.64 -18.01
N ARG A 165 -6.43 16.52 -18.46
CA ARG A 165 -6.08 15.71 -19.65
C ARG A 165 -6.51 14.26 -19.53
N ILE A 166 -6.31 13.64 -18.35
CA ILE A 166 -6.73 12.26 -18.10
C ILE A 166 -8.25 12.15 -18.10
N THR A 167 -8.94 13.08 -17.43
CA THR A 167 -10.40 13.11 -17.34
C THR A 167 -11.04 13.29 -18.71
N ASP A 168 -10.52 14.19 -19.53
CA ASP A 168 -11.00 14.46 -20.89
C ASP A 168 -10.77 13.27 -21.82
N THR A 169 -9.64 12.59 -21.69
CA THR A 169 -9.32 11.37 -22.45
C THR A 169 -10.26 10.24 -22.07
N ALA A 170 -10.47 10.01 -20.77
CA ALA A 170 -11.39 9.01 -20.26
C ALA A 170 -12.83 9.28 -20.72
N ARG A 171 -13.30 10.54 -20.60
CA ARG A 171 -14.61 10.98 -21.08
C ARG A 171 -14.78 10.72 -22.57
N SER A 172 -13.81 11.13 -23.38
CA SER A 172 -13.84 10.98 -24.84
C SER A 172 -13.84 9.51 -25.26
N PHE A 173 -13.03 8.68 -24.60
CA PHE A 173 -12.95 7.25 -24.87
C PHE A 173 -14.27 6.53 -24.56
N VAL A 174 -14.88 6.84 -23.41
CA VAL A 174 -16.17 6.27 -22.99
C VAL A 174 -17.31 6.69 -23.92
N ALA A 175 -17.29 7.93 -24.40
CA ALA A 175 -18.31 8.50 -25.28
C ALA A 175 -18.13 8.09 -26.76
N ALA A 176 -16.98 7.52 -27.12
CA ALA A 176 -16.65 7.16 -28.49
C ALA A 176 -17.67 6.18 -29.07
N ALA A 177 -18.01 6.41 -30.34
CA ALA A 177 -19.07 5.77 -31.09
C ALA A 177 -18.61 4.70 -32.07
N SER A 178 -17.32 4.70 -32.38
CA SER A 178 -16.72 3.90 -33.43
C SER A 178 -15.25 3.66 -33.10
N ILE A 179 -14.68 2.63 -33.72
CA ILE A 179 -13.26 2.33 -33.64
C ILE A 179 -12.43 3.56 -34.06
N ASP A 180 -12.82 4.26 -35.12
CA ASP A 180 -12.09 5.44 -35.61
C ASP A 180 -12.07 6.60 -34.61
N GLN A 181 -13.08 6.73 -33.73
CA GLN A 181 -13.07 7.72 -32.66
C GLN A 181 -12.24 7.28 -31.45
N MET A 182 -12.19 5.96 -31.18
CA MET A 182 -11.40 5.41 -30.09
C MET A 182 -9.91 5.41 -30.42
N LEU A 183 -9.53 5.10 -31.66
CA LEU A 183 -8.14 4.87 -32.05
C LEU A 183 -7.18 6.02 -31.74
N PRO A 184 -7.53 7.30 -31.94
CA PRO A 184 -6.65 8.39 -31.53
C PRO A 184 -6.40 8.45 -30.01
N LEU A 185 -7.24 7.81 -29.21
CA LEU A 185 -7.21 7.82 -27.75
C LEU A 185 -6.55 6.56 -27.16
N VAL A 186 -6.21 5.54 -27.98
CA VAL A 186 -5.63 4.30 -27.46
C VAL A 186 -4.11 4.25 -27.62
N ARG A 187 -3.49 3.44 -26.76
CA ARG A 187 -2.08 3.08 -26.88
C ARG A 187 -1.89 2.19 -28.12
N GLN A 188 -0.81 2.45 -28.87
CA GLN A 188 -0.37 1.62 -30.00
C GLN A 188 -1.49 1.39 -31.05
N PRO A 189 -2.07 2.48 -31.61
CA PRO A 189 -3.28 2.39 -32.42
C PRO A 189 -3.13 1.51 -33.66
N GLU A 190 -1.94 1.48 -34.28
CA GLU A 190 -1.66 0.64 -35.46
C GLU A 190 -1.73 -0.85 -35.12
N ARG A 191 -1.19 -1.26 -33.98
CA ARG A 191 -1.22 -2.66 -33.52
C ARG A 191 -2.60 -3.07 -33.05
N VAL A 192 -3.29 -2.18 -32.34
CA VAL A 192 -4.55 -2.50 -31.66
C VAL A 192 -5.75 -2.43 -32.60
N ARG A 193 -5.69 -1.63 -33.68
CA ARG A 193 -6.77 -1.54 -34.69
C ARG A 193 -7.32 -2.91 -35.15
N PRO A 194 -6.50 -3.86 -35.66
CA PRO A 194 -7.04 -5.16 -36.09
C PRO A 194 -7.68 -5.95 -34.95
N LEU A 195 -7.17 -5.81 -33.71
CA LEU A 195 -7.76 -6.45 -32.53
C LEU A 195 -9.13 -5.85 -32.19
N MET A 196 -9.25 -4.53 -32.26
CA MET A 196 -10.52 -3.81 -32.06
C MET A 196 -11.55 -4.20 -33.10
N GLU A 197 -11.17 -4.24 -34.38
CA GLU A 197 -12.04 -4.65 -35.47
C GLU A 197 -12.54 -6.08 -35.27
N GLY A 198 -11.64 -7.01 -34.94
CA GLY A 198 -11.99 -8.39 -34.61
C GLY A 198 -12.89 -8.51 -33.38
N TRP A 199 -12.66 -7.71 -32.34
CA TRP A 199 -13.44 -7.73 -31.11
C TRP A 199 -14.85 -7.15 -31.30
N TYR A 200 -14.95 -5.95 -31.85
CA TYR A 200 -16.23 -5.24 -32.01
C TYR A 200 -17.10 -5.80 -33.13
N ALA A 201 -16.57 -6.67 -34.01
CA ALA A 201 -17.38 -7.48 -34.90
C ALA A 201 -18.31 -8.46 -34.14
N ARG A 202 -17.94 -8.88 -32.93
CA ARG A 202 -18.72 -9.80 -32.09
C ARG A 202 -19.32 -9.14 -30.84
N HIS A 203 -18.78 -7.99 -30.44
CA HIS A 203 -19.21 -7.26 -29.25
C HIS A 203 -19.72 -5.88 -29.66
N PRO A 204 -21.04 -5.60 -29.54
CA PRO A 204 -21.57 -4.29 -29.88
C PRO A 204 -20.88 -3.18 -29.09
N LEU A 205 -20.40 -2.16 -29.80
CA LEU A 205 -19.80 -0.99 -29.17
C LEU A 205 -20.88 -0.16 -28.49
N THR A 206 -20.79 -0.05 -27.17
CA THR A 206 -21.75 0.70 -26.33
C THR A 206 -21.18 2.05 -25.95
N ARG A 207 -21.87 3.11 -26.38
CA ARG A 207 -21.54 4.49 -26.00
C ARG A 207 -21.95 4.73 -24.56
N GLY A 208 -20.97 5.05 -23.71
CA GLY A 208 -21.23 5.46 -22.34
C GLY A 208 -21.50 6.97 -22.26
N ARG A 209 -22.35 7.38 -21.32
CA ARG A 209 -22.42 8.79 -20.89
C ARG A 209 -21.62 8.94 -19.61
N PHE A 210 -20.45 9.56 -19.72
CA PHE A 210 -19.59 9.85 -18.59
C PHE A 210 -20.29 10.73 -17.55
N LYS A 211 -20.25 10.33 -16.28
CA LYS A 211 -20.82 11.08 -15.14
C LYS A 211 -19.70 11.70 -14.29
N SER A 212 -18.80 10.87 -13.79
CA SER A 212 -17.67 11.31 -12.97
C SER A 212 -16.58 10.24 -12.91
N LEU A 213 -15.43 10.59 -12.32
CA LEU A 213 -14.44 9.60 -11.91
C LEU A 213 -14.82 9.00 -10.56
N SER A 214 -14.80 7.68 -10.45
CA SER A 214 -14.97 6.93 -9.19
C SER A 214 -13.62 6.53 -8.58
N THR A 215 -12.63 6.23 -9.44
CA THR A 215 -11.26 5.91 -9.06
C THR A 215 -10.31 6.78 -9.87
N PHE A 216 -9.28 7.33 -9.23
CA PHE A 216 -8.19 8.04 -9.89
C PHE A 216 -6.91 7.83 -9.07
N ARG A 217 -6.02 6.97 -9.54
CA ARG A 217 -4.80 6.62 -8.80
C ARG A 217 -3.61 6.48 -9.74
N PRO A 218 -2.46 7.13 -9.45
CA PRO A 218 -1.23 6.79 -10.14
C PRO A 218 -0.85 5.35 -9.82
N ILE A 219 -0.39 4.62 -10.83
CA ILE A 219 0.14 3.26 -10.68
C ILE A 219 1.52 3.18 -11.32
N THR A 220 2.36 2.34 -10.77
CA THR A 220 3.67 2.02 -11.33
C THR A 220 3.62 0.63 -11.92
N LEU A 221 3.96 0.52 -13.21
CA LEU A 221 4.02 -0.75 -13.92
C LEU A 221 5.47 -0.95 -14.39
N GLY A 222 6.13 -2.00 -13.89
CA GLY A 222 7.58 -2.17 -14.03
C GLY A 222 8.35 -0.99 -13.42
N ASP A 223 9.18 -0.35 -14.23
CA ASP A 223 9.96 0.86 -13.90
C ASP A 223 9.27 2.17 -14.32
N ARG A 224 8.04 2.09 -14.86
CA ARG A 224 7.32 3.24 -15.42
C ARG A 224 6.23 3.74 -14.47
N ALA A 225 6.35 5.00 -14.07
CA ALA A 225 5.38 5.71 -13.23
C ALA A 225 4.45 6.66 -14.04
N SER A 226 4.25 6.37 -15.33
CA SER A 226 3.45 7.16 -16.27
C SER A 226 2.02 6.64 -16.45
N PHE A 227 1.52 5.80 -15.54
CA PHE A 227 0.21 5.14 -15.67
C PHE A 227 -0.76 5.59 -14.58
N TRP A 228 -2.05 5.65 -14.93
CA TRP A 228 -3.15 5.88 -14.00
C TRP A 228 -4.23 4.81 -14.14
N GLN A 229 -4.69 4.32 -13.00
CA GLN A 229 -5.95 3.58 -12.91
C GLN A 229 -7.10 4.58 -12.73
N VAL A 230 -8.06 4.51 -13.65
CA VAL A 230 -9.19 5.43 -13.73
C VAL A 230 -10.49 4.64 -13.80
N GLY A 231 -11.35 4.81 -12.81
CA GLY A 231 -12.71 4.28 -12.80
C GLY A 231 -13.67 5.35 -13.31
N CYS A 232 -14.36 5.08 -14.41
CA CYS A 232 -15.34 6.00 -14.99
C CYS A 232 -16.76 5.58 -14.58
N LEU A 233 -17.40 6.35 -13.72
CA LEU A 233 -18.82 6.18 -13.42
C LEU A 233 -19.64 6.70 -14.59
N LEU A 234 -20.54 5.86 -15.10
CA LEU A 234 -21.43 6.16 -16.21
C LEU A 234 -22.82 6.55 -15.71
N ALA A 235 -23.62 7.16 -16.59
CA ALA A 235 -24.98 7.60 -16.27
C ALA A 235 -25.97 6.45 -15.99
N ASP A 236 -25.62 5.21 -16.36
CA ASP A 236 -26.37 3.99 -16.01
C ASP A 236 -25.89 3.37 -14.69
N GLU A 237 -25.09 4.11 -13.92
CA GLU A 237 -24.45 3.71 -12.66
C GLU A 237 -23.46 2.54 -12.79
N THR A 238 -23.12 2.12 -14.01
CA THR A 238 -22.01 1.18 -14.23
C THR A 238 -20.67 1.91 -14.15
N THR A 239 -19.62 1.17 -13.77
CA THR A 239 -18.25 1.70 -13.75
C THR A 239 -17.43 1.01 -14.83
N ARG A 240 -16.71 1.80 -15.64
CA ARG A 240 -15.73 1.32 -16.62
C ARG A 240 -14.32 1.60 -16.12
N GLU A 241 -13.56 0.54 -15.85
CA GLU A 241 -12.17 0.63 -15.41
C GLU A 241 -11.24 0.82 -16.62
N LEU A 242 -10.37 1.81 -16.54
CA LEU A 242 -9.40 2.17 -17.58
C LEU A 242 -8.00 2.24 -16.97
N ILE A 243 -7.00 1.84 -17.77
CA ILE A 243 -5.61 2.19 -17.53
C ILE A 243 -5.20 3.21 -18.59
N ILE A 244 -4.63 4.33 -18.17
CA ILE A 244 -4.22 5.44 -19.04
C ILE A 244 -2.72 5.68 -18.87
N GLU A 245 -1.97 5.78 -19.97
CA GLU A 245 -0.55 6.13 -19.99
C GLU A 245 -0.36 7.58 -20.48
N GLU A 246 0.54 8.33 -19.84
CA GLU A 246 1.07 9.60 -20.35
C GLU A 246 2.29 9.23 -21.19
N LEU A 247 2.12 9.36 -22.51
CA LEU A 247 3.16 9.11 -23.49
C LEU A 247 4.26 10.18 -23.41
N PRO A 248 5.47 9.94 -23.96
CA PRO A 248 6.57 10.90 -23.90
C PRO A 248 6.28 12.28 -24.52
N ASP A 249 5.31 12.37 -25.43
CA ASP A 249 4.83 13.61 -26.04
C ASP A 249 3.77 14.35 -25.18
N GLY A 250 3.46 13.82 -23.99
CA GLY A 250 2.45 14.35 -23.08
C GLY A 250 1.01 13.96 -23.44
N LYS A 251 0.82 13.13 -24.47
CA LYS A 251 -0.52 12.63 -24.84
C LYS A 251 -0.97 11.56 -23.86
N MET A 252 -2.24 11.61 -23.48
CA MET A 252 -2.89 10.57 -22.68
C MET A 252 -3.45 9.49 -23.60
N ALA A 253 -3.14 8.23 -23.33
CA ALA A 253 -3.56 7.10 -24.14
C ALA A 253 -4.11 5.96 -23.29
N VAL A 254 -5.31 5.47 -23.62
CA VAL A 254 -5.99 4.37 -22.95
C VAL A 254 -5.42 3.03 -23.40
N ASP A 255 -5.14 2.14 -22.46
CA ASP A 255 -4.88 0.75 -22.76
C ASP A 255 -6.21 0.02 -23.06
N TRP A 256 -6.57 -0.05 -24.34
CA TRP A 256 -7.83 -0.64 -24.77
C TRP A 256 -7.94 -2.12 -24.39
N GLU A 257 -6.86 -2.89 -24.52
CA GLU A 257 -6.89 -4.33 -24.26
C GLU A 257 -7.23 -4.65 -22.80
N THR A 258 -6.72 -3.88 -21.83
CA THR A 258 -7.16 -4.05 -20.43
C THR A 258 -8.58 -3.57 -20.20
N SER A 259 -9.03 -2.51 -20.89
CA SER A 259 -10.39 -1.99 -20.73
C SER A 259 -11.49 -2.97 -21.14
N VAL A 260 -11.21 -3.84 -22.12
CA VAL A 260 -12.14 -4.90 -22.57
C VAL A 260 -11.71 -6.29 -22.12
N ILE A 261 -10.62 -6.40 -21.36
CA ILE A 261 -9.99 -7.67 -20.95
C ILE A 261 -9.79 -8.57 -22.19
N TYR A 262 -9.17 -7.99 -23.23
CA TYR A 262 -9.02 -8.65 -24.52
C TYR A 262 -8.31 -10.01 -24.36
N GLN A 263 -8.93 -11.03 -24.96
CA GLN A 263 -8.38 -12.37 -25.10
C GLN A 263 -8.34 -12.73 -26.59
N PRO A 264 -7.37 -13.56 -27.02
CA PRO A 264 -7.27 -14.00 -28.42
C PRO A 264 -8.49 -14.82 -28.86
N MET A 265 -9.15 -15.49 -27.91
CA MET A 265 -10.45 -16.13 -28.07
C MET A 265 -11.15 -16.20 -26.71
N ASP A 266 -12.43 -16.57 -26.72
CA ASP A 266 -13.17 -16.76 -25.47
C ASP A 266 -12.52 -17.87 -24.62
N TRP A 267 -12.40 -17.63 -23.32
CA TRP A 267 -11.72 -18.55 -22.39
C TRP A 267 -12.46 -19.86 -22.20
N ASN A 268 -13.80 -19.80 -22.18
CA ASN A 268 -14.63 -21.00 -22.03
C ASN A 268 -14.59 -21.81 -23.33
N ASP A 269 -14.56 -21.14 -24.49
CA ASP A 269 -14.33 -21.79 -25.78
C ASP A 269 -12.96 -22.49 -25.83
N TYR A 270 -11.88 -21.83 -25.38
CA TYR A 270 -10.55 -22.45 -25.34
C TYR A 270 -10.52 -23.67 -24.39
N THR A 271 -11.19 -23.56 -23.24
CA THR A 271 -11.29 -24.64 -22.24
C THR A 271 -12.07 -25.84 -22.78
N ARG A 272 -13.12 -25.60 -23.56
CA ARG A 272 -14.00 -26.63 -24.14
C ARG A 272 -13.41 -27.26 -25.40
N ASP A 273 -13.03 -26.43 -26.37
CA ASP A 273 -12.68 -26.86 -27.73
C ASP A 273 -11.21 -27.27 -27.83
N ARG A 274 -10.39 -26.84 -26.87
CA ARG A 274 -9.00 -27.28 -26.70
C ARG A 274 -8.17 -27.16 -27.99
N PRO A 275 -8.20 -26.00 -28.67
CA PRO A 275 -7.54 -25.85 -29.95
C PRO A 275 -6.04 -26.07 -29.81
N THR A 276 -5.45 -26.76 -30.79
CA THR A 276 -4.00 -26.89 -30.90
C THR A 276 -3.38 -25.56 -31.29
N GLY A 277 -2.24 -25.22 -30.72
CA GLY A 277 -1.51 -23.98 -31.00
C GLY A 277 -1.17 -23.21 -29.73
N SER A 278 -0.52 -22.06 -29.90
CA SER A 278 -0.07 -21.19 -28.80
C SER A 278 -0.84 -19.87 -28.83
N PHE A 279 -1.34 -19.45 -27.66
CA PHE A 279 -2.18 -18.28 -27.51
C PHE A 279 -1.76 -17.47 -26.28
N ASP A 280 -1.82 -16.15 -26.40
CA ASP A 280 -1.43 -15.23 -25.32
C ASP A 280 -2.67 -14.79 -24.55
N PHE A 281 -2.83 -15.31 -23.32
CA PHE A 281 -3.99 -15.03 -22.47
C PHE A 281 -3.62 -14.12 -21.30
N ARG A 282 -4.53 -13.18 -20.98
CA ARG A 282 -4.56 -12.44 -19.71
C ARG A 282 -5.15 -13.33 -18.63
N VAL A 283 -4.32 -13.72 -17.67
CA VAL A 283 -4.71 -14.65 -16.60
C VAL A 283 -4.40 -14.07 -15.23
N ILE A 284 -5.09 -14.59 -14.23
CA ILE A 284 -4.71 -14.58 -12.83
C ILE A 284 -4.07 -15.94 -12.57
N LEU A 285 -2.80 -15.92 -12.19
CA LEU A 285 -2.00 -17.12 -11.95
C LEU A 285 -1.72 -17.28 -10.46
N GLN A 286 -1.89 -18.51 -9.98
CA GLN A 286 -1.62 -18.90 -8.60
C GLN A 286 -0.88 -20.24 -8.56
N SER A 287 0.05 -20.43 -7.61
CA SER A 287 0.66 -21.74 -7.38
C SER A 287 -0.38 -22.78 -6.97
N ASP A 288 -0.26 -23.99 -7.50
CA ASP A 288 -1.16 -25.10 -7.18
C ASP A 288 -0.36 -26.43 -7.23
N VAL A 289 -0.97 -27.53 -6.77
CA VAL A 289 -0.34 -28.86 -6.65
C VAL A 289 -1.15 -29.94 -7.35
N PHE A 290 -1.78 -29.59 -8.47
CA PHE A 290 -2.58 -30.50 -9.27
C PHE A 290 -1.73 -31.15 -10.36
N PHE A 291 -1.44 -32.45 -10.23
CA PHE A 291 -0.65 -33.23 -11.19
C PHE A 291 -1.49 -34.36 -11.76
N SER A 292 -1.58 -34.45 -13.09
CA SER A 292 -2.45 -35.42 -13.76
C SER A 292 -1.89 -35.86 -15.11
N HIS A 293 -2.16 -37.11 -15.50
CA HIS A 293 -1.82 -37.66 -16.82
C HIS A 293 -0.34 -37.45 -17.20
N GLU A 294 -0.05 -36.77 -18.31
CA GLU A 294 1.30 -36.46 -18.79
C GLU A 294 2.09 -35.57 -17.82
N PHE A 295 1.38 -34.84 -16.96
CA PHE A 295 1.92 -33.95 -15.95
C PHE A 295 1.87 -34.58 -14.55
N SER A 296 1.87 -35.91 -14.44
CA SER A 296 1.80 -36.62 -13.14
C SER A 296 3.10 -36.55 -12.33
N ASP A 297 4.24 -36.39 -12.99
CA ASP A 297 5.55 -36.35 -12.33
C ASP A 297 5.84 -34.96 -11.76
N SER A 298 5.61 -34.81 -10.45
CA SER A 298 5.88 -33.58 -9.71
C SER A 298 7.38 -33.29 -9.55
N THR A 299 8.30 -34.19 -9.92
CA THR A 299 9.73 -33.85 -9.96
C THR A 299 10.10 -33.17 -11.28
N ARG A 300 9.31 -33.38 -12.33
CA ARG A 300 9.53 -32.81 -13.67
C ARG A 300 8.71 -31.57 -13.96
N TRP A 301 7.53 -31.43 -13.34
CA TRP A 301 6.58 -30.37 -13.66
C TRP A 301 6.28 -29.48 -12.46
N SER A 302 6.24 -28.18 -12.68
CA SER A 302 5.59 -27.22 -11.78
C SER A 302 4.18 -26.93 -12.27
N ASN A 303 3.24 -26.76 -11.34
CA ASN A 303 1.83 -26.55 -11.63
C ASN A 303 1.36 -25.18 -11.14
N PHE A 304 0.52 -24.54 -11.95
CA PHE A 304 -0.11 -23.27 -11.65
C PHE A 304 -1.57 -23.32 -12.04
N ARG A 305 -2.44 -22.79 -11.20
CA ARG A 305 -3.84 -22.57 -11.52
C ARG A 305 -3.98 -21.26 -12.28
N LEU A 306 -4.64 -21.32 -13.42
CA LEU A 306 -4.88 -20.20 -14.33
C LEU A 306 -6.39 -19.90 -14.35
N SER A 307 -6.78 -18.67 -14.06
CA SER A 307 -8.15 -18.19 -14.23
C SER A 307 -8.15 -16.86 -14.99
N THR A 308 -9.32 -16.44 -15.47
CA THR A 308 -9.51 -15.12 -16.07
C THR A 308 -10.78 -14.47 -15.54
N LEU A 309 -10.93 -13.16 -15.72
CA LEU A 309 -12.16 -12.47 -15.35
C LEU A 309 -13.31 -12.92 -16.25
N GLY A 310 -14.39 -13.39 -15.65
CA GLY A 310 -15.54 -13.93 -16.39
C GLY A 310 -15.36 -15.36 -16.92
N GLY A 311 -14.18 -15.97 -16.73
CA GLY A 311 -13.98 -17.39 -17.02
C GLY A 311 -14.67 -18.24 -15.97
N GLU A 312 -15.47 -19.22 -16.40
CA GLU A 312 -16.20 -20.11 -15.47
C GLU A 312 -15.23 -21.08 -14.80
N ASP A 313 -14.25 -21.53 -15.56
CA ASP A 313 -13.49 -22.72 -15.26
C ASP A 313 -11.97 -22.47 -15.31
N PRO A 314 -11.20 -22.77 -14.24
CA PRO A 314 -9.74 -22.64 -14.29
C PRO A 314 -9.08 -23.71 -15.18
N LEU A 315 -7.94 -23.35 -15.77
CA LEU A 315 -7.01 -24.29 -16.39
C LEU A 315 -5.82 -24.55 -15.46
N TYR A 316 -5.16 -25.69 -15.65
CA TYR A 316 -3.95 -26.04 -14.93
C TYR A 316 -2.76 -25.90 -15.88
N GLY A 317 -1.97 -24.85 -15.69
CA GLY A 317 -0.77 -24.58 -16.45
C GLY A 317 0.43 -25.34 -15.90
N TYR A 318 1.21 -25.94 -16.79
CA TYR A 318 2.41 -26.69 -16.45
C TYR A 318 3.62 -26.15 -17.19
N CYS A 319 4.74 -26.05 -16.49
CA CYS A 319 6.05 -25.82 -17.10
C CYS A 319 7.10 -26.74 -16.46
N GLN A 320 8.20 -26.97 -17.16
CA GLN A 320 9.26 -27.84 -16.65
C GLN A 320 9.87 -27.24 -15.37
N ARG A 321 10.08 -28.09 -14.36
CA ARG A 321 10.77 -27.69 -13.13
C ARG A 321 12.19 -27.21 -13.46
N ASP A 322 12.65 -26.19 -12.73
CA ASP A 322 13.95 -25.51 -12.91
C ASP A 322 14.15 -24.78 -14.26
N SER A 323 13.14 -24.78 -15.14
CA SER A 323 13.16 -23.96 -16.36
C SER A 323 13.21 -22.47 -16.04
N GLU A 324 13.62 -21.67 -17.02
CA GLU A 324 13.61 -20.20 -16.89
C GLU A 324 12.19 -19.68 -16.59
N THR A 325 11.18 -20.19 -17.32
CA THR A 325 9.77 -19.85 -17.11
C THR A 325 9.31 -20.16 -15.69
N GLU A 326 9.67 -21.33 -15.15
CA GLU A 326 9.31 -21.74 -13.79
C GLU A 326 9.94 -20.83 -12.74
N ARG A 327 11.26 -20.63 -12.82
CA ARG A 327 11.99 -19.76 -11.90
C ARG A 327 11.44 -18.33 -11.93
N TYR A 328 11.10 -17.84 -13.12
CA TYR A 328 10.54 -16.51 -13.30
C TYR A 328 9.15 -16.37 -12.65
N LEU A 329 8.24 -17.33 -12.90
CA LEU A 329 6.91 -17.36 -12.28
C LEU A 329 6.98 -17.47 -10.76
N GLN A 330 7.81 -18.37 -10.22
CA GLN A 330 8.00 -18.50 -8.78
C GLN A 330 8.52 -17.21 -8.15
N ASN A 331 9.44 -16.53 -8.84
CA ASN A 331 9.98 -15.26 -8.39
C ASN A 331 8.89 -14.17 -8.36
N LEU A 332 8.03 -14.08 -9.37
CA LEU A 332 6.88 -13.15 -9.39
C LEU A 332 5.91 -13.42 -8.23
N ILE A 333 5.54 -14.68 -8.02
CA ILE A 333 4.64 -15.07 -6.93
C ILE A 333 5.27 -14.78 -5.57
N SER A 334 6.57 -15.05 -5.42
CA SER A 334 7.33 -14.77 -4.19
C SER A 334 7.40 -13.27 -3.89
N ARG A 335 7.67 -12.44 -4.91
CA ARG A 335 7.61 -10.96 -4.80
C ARG A 335 6.21 -10.50 -4.37
N ASN A 336 5.17 -11.17 -4.84
CA ASN A 336 3.79 -10.91 -4.45
C ASN A 336 3.34 -11.65 -3.17
N ARG A 337 4.29 -12.12 -2.34
CA ARG A 337 4.03 -12.79 -1.05
C ARG A 337 3.10 -14.00 -1.15
N GLY A 338 3.22 -14.77 -2.24
CA GLY A 338 2.39 -15.95 -2.49
C GLY A 338 0.97 -15.66 -2.96
N ARG A 339 0.61 -14.38 -3.17
CA ARG A 339 -0.72 -14.00 -3.67
C ARG A 339 -0.81 -14.20 -5.19
N PRO A 340 -2.04 -14.43 -5.73
CA PRO A 340 -2.24 -14.53 -7.17
C PRO A 340 -1.71 -13.30 -7.91
N VAL A 341 -1.12 -13.53 -9.08
CA VAL A 341 -0.49 -12.50 -9.92
C VAL A 341 -1.23 -12.39 -11.26
N ALA A 342 -1.49 -11.16 -11.71
CA ALA A 342 -2.15 -10.89 -12.98
C ALA A 342 -1.11 -10.64 -14.08
N LEU A 343 -1.12 -11.48 -15.11
CA LEU A 343 -0.07 -11.54 -16.13
C LEU A 343 -0.60 -11.95 -17.49
N VAL A 344 0.19 -11.70 -18.54
CA VAL A 344 -0.06 -12.25 -19.88
C VAL A 344 0.91 -13.39 -20.11
N ILE A 345 0.40 -14.58 -20.40
CA ILE A 345 1.21 -15.78 -20.69
C ILE A 345 0.82 -16.38 -22.02
N ARG A 346 1.82 -16.94 -22.69
CA ARG A 346 1.64 -17.85 -23.80
C ARG A 346 1.39 -19.24 -23.27
N ILE A 347 0.21 -19.78 -23.57
CA ILE A 347 -0.14 -21.16 -23.27
C ILE A 347 -0.42 -21.93 -24.54
N SER A 348 -0.17 -23.23 -24.51
CA SER A 348 -0.49 -24.14 -25.60
C SER A 348 -1.15 -25.42 -25.15
N THR A 349 -1.93 -26.01 -26.06
CA THR A 349 -2.44 -27.37 -25.94
C THR A 349 -1.70 -28.22 -26.98
N PRO A 350 -0.71 -29.03 -26.55
CA PRO A 350 -0.04 -29.98 -27.44
C PRO A 350 -1.03 -30.98 -28.06
N PRO A 351 -0.72 -31.54 -29.25
CA PRO A 351 -1.53 -32.61 -29.80
C PRO A 351 -1.54 -33.82 -28.85
N ASP A 352 -2.67 -34.55 -28.84
CA ASP A 352 -2.87 -35.78 -28.07
C ASP A 352 -2.81 -35.65 -26.54
N LEU A 353 -2.98 -34.44 -26.00
CA LEU A 353 -2.99 -34.22 -24.56
C LEU A 353 -4.22 -34.86 -23.90
N LYS A 354 -4.01 -35.82 -22.97
CA LYS A 354 -5.10 -36.51 -22.27
C LYS A 354 -5.61 -35.74 -21.05
N SER A 355 -4.75 -34.93 -20.42
CA SER A 355 -5.19 -34.11 -19.28
C SER A 355 -6.32 -33.17 -19.71
N PRO A 356 -7.53 -33.26 -19.16
CA PRO A 356 -8.71 -32.56 -19.68
C PRO A 356 -8.64 -31.04 -19.52
N ARG A 357 -7.90 -30.54 -18.52
CA ARG A 357 -7.75 -29.11 -18.18
C ARG A 357 -6.30 -28.65 -18.09
N GLY A 358 -5.36 -29.53 -18.44
CA GLY A 358 -3.93 -29.22 -18.42
C GLY A 358 -3.52 -28.46 -19.67
N VAL A 359 -2.66 -27.45 -19.52
CA VAL A 359 -2.04 -26.71 -20.63
C VAL A 359 -0.55 -26.50 -20.33
N VAL A 360 0.24 -26.26 -21.37
CA VAL A 360 1.66 -25.94 -21.19
C VAL A 360 1.82 -24.44 -21.15
N ILE A 361 2.54 -23.92 -20.14
CA ILE A 361 2.96 -22.52 -20.07
C ILE A 361 4.30 -22.42 -20.81
N GLU A 362 4.29 -21.78 -21.97
CA GLU A 362 5.49 -21.65 -22.81
C GLU A 362 6.35 -20.48 -22.33
N LYS A 363 5.72 -19.32 -22.14
CA LYS A 363 6.42 -18.06 -21.87
C LYS A 363 5.54 -17.07 -21.11
N VAL A 364 6.17 -16.24 -20.27
CA VAL A 364 5.53 -15.03 -19.75
C VAL A 364 5.74 -13.89 -20.74
N MET A 365 4.65 -13.36 -21.27
CA MET A 365 4.65 -12.30 -22.27
C MET A 365 4.65 -10.90 -21.62
N SER A 366 3.99 -10.77 -20.46
CA SER A 366 4.03 -9.56 -19.64
C SER A 366 3.80 -9.86 -18.16
N GLU A 367 4.52 -9.18 -17.26
CA GLU A 367 4.33 -9.22 -15.80
C GLU A 367 3.02 -8.56 -15.34
N HIS A 368 2.33 -7.87 -16.24
CA HIS A 368 1.06 -7.17 -16.01
C HIS A 368 0.10 -7.45 -17.16
N TRP A 369 -1.20 -7.19 -17.00
CA TRP A 369 -2.15 -7.27 -18.12
C TRP A 369 -1.96 -6.20 -19.20
N VAL A 370 -1.08 -5.24 -18.93
CA VAL A 370 -0.64 -4.20 -19.85
C VAL A 370 0.67 -4.62 -20.50
N TYR A 371 0.80 -4.43 -21.81
CA TYR A 371 2.08 -4.54 -22.49
C TYR A 371 2.87 -3.23 -22.32
N LEU A 372 3.98 -3.28 -21.57
CA LEU A 372 4.90 -2.14 -21.42
C LEU A 372 5.75 -1.95 -22.68
N THR A 373 6.20 -3.06 -23.25
CA THR A 373 6.81 -3.12 -24.57
C THR A 373 5.82 -3.86 -25.47
N PRO A 374 5.47 -3.31 -26.65
CA PRO A 374 4.62 -4.03 -27.60
C PRO A 374 5.21 -5.42 -27.88
N PRO A 375 4.40 -6.50 -27.85
CA PRO A 375 4.87 -7.79 -28.32
C PRO A 375 5.18 -7.71 -29.82
N ASP A 376 6.15 -8.51 -30.28
CA ASP A 376 6.41 -8.66 -31.72
C ASP A 376 5.10 -9.10 -32.41
N ALA A 377 4.70 -8.37 -33.45
CA ALA A 377 3.45 -8.56 -34.18
C ALA A 377 3.46 -9.81 -35.07
#